data_AF-A0A7Y9XX78-F1
#
_entry.id   AF-A0A7Y9XX78-F1
#
_cell.length_a   1.000
_cell.length_b   1.000
_cell.length_c   1.000
_cell.angle_alpha   90.00
_cell.angle_beta   90.00
_cell.angle_gamma   90.00
#
_symmetry.space_group_name_H-M   'P 1'
#
loop_
_entity.id
_entity.type
_entity.pdbx_description
1 polymer ?
#
loop_
_entity_poly.entity_id
_entity_poly.type
_entity_poly.pdbx_seq_one_letter_code
_entity_poly.pdbx_strand_id
1 'polypeptide(L)'
;MKRIDIEPGSRNARIEGDEATRVVGTNADETVTVAASAHGEFDPSFNRGGDEIVLEGEAASYEGRVEGSNLVLDSASGGEVSIPFGSSGTLLTFDDGSRILRFDGEGVNLGSQQMSGFPAVLDSLDAAPPLSSSDILLGSNSTDFG
;
A
#
# COMPACT_ATOMS: atom_id res chain seq x y z
N MET A 1 -10.00 -17.62 -12.22
CA MET A 1 -9.27 -17.35 -10.97
C MET A 1 -8.11 -18.31 -10.92
N LYS A 2 -6.92 -17.75 -11.14
CA LYS A 2 -5.64 -18.44 -11.09
C LYS A 2 -5.22 -18.62 -9.63
N ARG A 3 -4.34 -19.59 -9.37
CA ARG A 3 -3.70 -19.79 -8.07
C ARG A 3 -2.19 -19.87 -8.26
N ILE A 4 -1.45 -19.25 -7.34
CA ILE A 4 0.00 -19.38 -7.20
C ILE A 4 0.28 -19.88 -5.79
N ASP A 5 1.05 -20.96 -5.70
CA ASP A 5 1.61 -21.45 -4.45
C ASP A 5 3.09 -21.05 -4.42
N ILE A 6 3.46 -20.27 -3.42
CA ILE A 6 4.80 -19.69 -3.30
C ILE A 6 5.77 -20.76 -2.79
N GLU A 7 6.97 -20.81 -3.38
CA GLU A 7 8.06 -21.62 -2.83
C GLU A 7 8.61 -20.94 -1.55
N PRO A 8 8.92 -21.70 -0.48
CA PRO A 8 9.40 -21.12 0.76
C PRO A 8 10.59 -20.17 0.57
N GLY A 9 10.45 -18.92 1.01
CA GLY A 9 11.50 -17.91 0.93
C GLY A 9 11.66 -17.27 -0.45
N SER A 10 10.74 -17.51 -1.38
CA SER A 10 10.78 -16.92 -2.72
C SER A 10 10.65 -15.39 -2.66
N ARG A 11 11.45 -14.72 -3.49
CA ARG A 11 11.45 -13.26 -3.66
C ARG A 11 11.13 -12.82 -5.10
N ASN A 12 10.74 -13.78 -5.94
CA ASN A 12 10.58 -13.58 -7.39
C ASN A 12 9.15 -13.84 -7.87
N ALA A 13 8.21 -14.02 -6.94
CA ALA A 13 6.82 -14.25 -7.30
C ALA A 13 6.19 -12.96 -7.82
N ARG A 14 5.37 -13.09 -8.87
CA ARG A 14 4.78 -11.94 -9.54
C ARG A 14 3.35 -12.20 -10.00
N ILE A 15 2.48 -11.21 -9.81
CA ILE A 15 1.11 -11.19 -10.32
C ILE A 15 1.04 -10.15 -11.43
N GLU A 16 0.57 -10.58 -12.60
CA GLU A 16 0.40 -9.74 -13.78
C GLU A 16 -0.90 -10.10 -14.52
N GLY A 17 -1.39 -9.16 -15.32
CA GLY A 17 -2.58 -9.34 -16.16
C GLY A 17 -3.90 -9.22 -15.39
N ASP A 18 -5.01 -9.27 -16.14
CA ASP A 18 -6.35 -9.04 -15.61
C ASP A 18 -7.00 -10.27 -14.93
N GLU A 19 -6.36 -11.45 -14.97
CA GLU A 19 -6.94 -12.62 -14.31
C GLU A 19 -6.69 -12.57 -12.79
N ALA A 20 -7.78 -12.50 -12.02
CA ALA A 20 -7.76 -12.65 -10.57
C ALA A 20 -6.92 -13.87 -10.14
N THR A 21 -5.93 -13.61 -9.29
CA THR A 21 -4.94 -14.59 -8.84
C THR A 21 -4.94 -14.68 -7.33
N ARG A 22 -5.22 -15.88 -6.80
CA ARG A 22 -5.01 -16.19 -5.39
C ARG A 22 -3.55 -16.55 -5.14
N VAL A 23 -2.95 -15.96 -4.11
CA VAL A 23 -1.58 -16.24 -3.69
C VAL A 23 -1.60 -16.97 -2.36
N VAL A 24 -0.90 -18.10 -2.29
CA VAL A 24 -0.75 -18.92 -1.09
C VAL A 24 0.72 -18.92 -0.70
N GLY A 25 1.03 -18.31 0.44
CA GLY A 25 2.40 -18.21 0.94
C GLY A 25 2.81 -19.40 1.80
N THR A 26 3.95 -19.28 2.48
CA THR A 26 4.46 -20.34 3.37
C THR A 26 4.67 -19.84 4.81
N ASN A 27 5.64 -20.40 5.52
CA ASN A 27 6.08 -19.94 6.85
C ASN A 27 7.40 -19.16 6.77
N ALA A 28 7.98 -19.01 5.58
CA ALA A 28 9.21 -18.28 5.36
C ALA A 28 8.88 -16.87 4.83
N ASP A 29 9.80 -15.94 5.05
CA ASP A 29 9.64 -14.57 4.56
C ASP A 29 9.68 -14.52 3.03
N GLU A 30 8.63 -13.99 2.41
CA GLU A 30 8.42 -13.98 0.96
C GLU A 30 8.29 -12.55 0.41
N THR A 31 8.63 -12.38 -0.87
CA THR A 31 8.35 -11.13 -1.60
C THR A 31 7.53 -11.43 -2.84
N VAL A 32 6.40 -10.74 -2.98
CA VAL A 32 5.51 -10.84 -4.14
C VAL A 32 5.35 -9.47 -4.76
N THR A 33 5.64 -9.34 -6.05
CA THR A 33 5.37 -8.11 -6.80
C THR A 33 4.03 -8.21 -7.52
N VAL A 34 3.22 -7.16 -7.43
CA VAL A 34 1.90 -7.06 -8.05
C VAL A 34 1.90 -5.87 -8.98
N ALA A 35 1.66 -6.13 -10.26
CA ALA A 35 1.50 -5.04 -11.23
C ALA A 35 0.26 -4.19 -10.90
N ALA A 36 0.33 -2.89 -11.16
CA ALA A 36 -0.72 -1.94 -10.78
C ALA A 36 -2.11 -2.25 -11.40
N SER A 37 -2.14 -2.98 -12.52
CA SER A 37 -3.39 -3.39 -13.20
C SER A 37 -3.83 -4.81 -12.84
N ALA A 38 -3.11 -5.51 -11.95
CA ALA A 38 -3.36 -6.91 -11.66
C ALA A 38 -4.32 -7.10 -10.48
N HIS A 39 -4.94 -8.27 -10.43
CA HIS A 39 -5.93 -8.64 -9.42
C HIS A 39 -5.38 -9.73 -8.50
N GLY A 40 -5.16 -9.42 -7.24
CA GLY A 40 -4.49 -10.30 -6.27
C GLY A 40 -5.31 -10.56 -5.01
N GLU A 41 -5.48 -11.83 -4.62
CA GLU A 41 -6.06 -12.22 -3.33
C GLU A 41 -5.01 -12.99 -2.52
N PHE A 42 -4.43 -12.34 -1.51
CA PHE A 42 -3.45 -12.97 -0.63
C PHE A 42 -4.15 -13.77 0.47
N ASP A 43 -3.65 -14.98 0.74
CA ASP A 43 -4.19 -15.80 1.81
C ASP A 43 -3.59 -15.44 3.18
N PRO A 44 -4.19 -15.91 4.30
CA PRO A 44 -3.76 -15.53 5.64
C PRO A 44 -2.32 -15.91 6.03
N SER A 45 -1.51 -16.54 5.18
CA SER A 45 -0.08 -16.70 5.50
C SER A 45 0.62 -15.34 5.53
N PHE A 46 0.18 -14.39 4.70
CA PHE A 46 0.81 -13.08 4.51
C PHE A 46 0.64 -12.11 5.68
N ASN A 47 -0.19 -12.45 6.67
CA ASN A 47 -0.40 -11.61 7.87
C ASN A 47 0.43 -12.03 9.08
N ARG A 48 1.32 -13.01 8.92
CA ARG A 48 2.17 -13.56 9.99
C ARG A 48 3.41 -12.71 10.27
N GLY A 49 3.76 -11.82 9.34
CA GLY A 49 4.95 -10.97 9.36
C GLY A 49 6.13 -11.61 8.64
N GLY A 50 7.08 -10.77 8.21
CA GLY A 50 8.24 -11.18 7.41
C GLY A 50 8.05 -11.02 5.90
N ASP A 51 6.79 -11.05 5.44
CA ASP A 51 6.45 -10.91 4.03
C ASP A 51 6.45 -9.45 3.56
N GLU A 52 6.83 -9.28 2.29
CA GLU A 52 6.77 -8.03 1.55
C GLU A 52 5.88 -8.18 0.32
N ILE A 53 4.94 -7.24 0.16
CA ILE A 53 4.14 -7.12 -1.05
C ILE A 53 4.55 -5.82 -1.74
N VAL A 54 5.17 -5.94 -2.91
CA VAL A 54 5.56 -4.81 -3.74
C VAL A 54 4.42 -4.49 -4.68
N LEU A 55 3.86 -3.30 -4.57
CA LEU A 55 2.75 -2.79 -5.37
C LEU A 55 3.33 -1.76 -6.35
N GLU A 56 3.25 -2.03 -7.65
CA GLU A 56 3.78 -1.08 -8.64
C GLU A 56 2.98 0.22 -8.65
N GLY A 57 3.65 1.36 -8.76
CA GLY A 57 3.02 2.68 -8.68
C GLY A 57 3.14 3.33 -7.30
N GLU A 58 2.88 4.64 -7.26
CA GLU A 58 2.89 5.43 -6.03
C GLU A 58 1.67 5.10 -5.16
N ALA A 59 1.79 5.15 -3.83
CA ALA A 59 0.65 4.88 -2.95
C ALA A 59 -0.55 5.80 -3.21
N ALA A 60 -0.33 7.07 -3.58
CA ALA A 60 -1.39 8.01 -3.93
C ALA A 60 -2.21 7.63 -5.17
N SER A 61 -1.77 6.63 -5.94
CA SER A 61 -2.55 6.03 -7.04
C SER A 61 -3.50 4.92 -6.59
N TYR A 62 -3.54 4.62 -5.28
CA TYR A 62 -4.39 3.60 -4.70
C TYR A 62 -5.43 4.22 -3.76
N GLU A 63 -6.64 3.67 -3.78
CA GLU A 63 -7.64 3.83 -2.73
C GLU A 63 -7.68 2.57 -1.88
N GLY A 64 -7.63 2.73 -0.55
CA GLY A 64 -7.69 1.63 0.40
C GLY A 64 -8.98 1.61 1.20
N ARG A 65 -9.50 0.41 1.46
CA ARG A 65 -10.65 0.18 2.34
C ARG A 65 -10.49 -1.13 3.11
N VAL A 66 -10.94 -1.14 4.37
CA VAL A 66 -10.98 -2.34 5.21
C VAL A 66 -12.25 -3.11 4.93
N GLU A 67 -12.11 -4.35 4.46
CA GLU A 67 -13.21 -5.28 4.27
C GLU A 67 -12.95 -6.58 5.03
N GLY A 68 -13.69 -6.79 6.12
CA GLY A 68 -13.49 -7.93 7.01
C GLY A 68 -12.12 -7.87 7.70
N SER A 69 -11.24 -8.83 7.38
CA SER A 69 -9.86 -8.90 7.90
C SER A 69 -8.81 -8.63 6.82
N ASN A 70 -9.21 -7.92 5.75
CA ASN A 70 -8.34 -7.54 4.65
C ASN A 70 -8.34 -6.03 4.45
N LEU A 71 -7.18 -5.51 4.03
CA LEU A 71 -7.09 -4.25 3.34
C LEU A 71 -7.27 -4.53 1.85
N VAL A 72 -8.31 -3.96 1.25
CA VAL A 72 -8.50 -3.97 -0.19
C VAL A 72 -7.97 -2.67 -0.76
N LEU A 73 -7.13 -2.77 -1.80
CA LEU A 73 -6.52 -1.65 -2.51
C LEU A 73 -7.01 -1.65 -3.96
N ASP A 74 -7.67 -0.58 -4.36
CA ASP A 74 -8.05 -0.30 -5.75
C ASP A 74 -7.00 0.61 -6.37
N SER A 75 -6.34 0.14 -7.42
CA SER A 75 -5.39 0.94 -8.18
C SER A 75 -6.11 1.77 -9.25
N ALA A 76 -5.67 3.01 -9.45
CA ALA A 76 -6.10 3.84 -10.57
C ALA A 76 -5.80 3.21 -11.96
N SER A 77 -4.90 2.23 -12.01
CA SER A 77 -4.59 1.44 -13.22
C SER A 77 -5.55 0.25 -13.44
N GLY A 78 -6.55 0.06 -12.57
CA GLY A 78 -7.62 -0.92 -12.71
C GLY A 78 -7.40 -2.26 -11.97
N GLY A 79 -6.31 -2.42 -11.23
CA GLY A 79 -6.07 -3.60 -10.39
C GLY A 79 -6.77 -3.50 -9.03
N GLU A 80 -7.12 -4.65 -8.46
CA GLU A 80 -7.62 -4.76 -7.08
C GLU A 80 -6.78 -5.78 -6.30
N VAL A 81 -6.31 -5.42 -5.11
CA VAL A 81 -5.49 -6.30 -4.26
C VAL A 81 -6.10 -6.42 -2.87
N SER A 82 -6.40 -7.65 -2.44
CA SER A 82 -6.89 -7.97 -1.10
C SER A 82 -5.77 -8.58 -0.27
N ILE A 83 -5.40 -7.90 0.83
CA ILE A 83 -4.26 -8.23 1.67
C ILE A 83 -4.73 -8.48 3.11
N PRO A 84 -4.56 -9.69 3.66
CA PRO A 84 -4.90 -9.96 5.04
C PRO A 84 -3.93 -9.23 5.96
N PHE A 85 -4.46 -8.66 7.04
CA PHE A 85 -3.64 -8.00 8.07
C PHE A 85 -3.69 -8.75 9.39
N GLY A 86 -2.68 -8.51 10.21
CA GLY A 86 -2.50 -9.10 11.53
C GLY A 86 -1.70 -8.15 12.42
N SER A 87 -1.38 -8.59 13.63
CA SER A 87 -0.61 -7.78 14.58
C SER A 87 0.90 -7.80 14.34
N SER A 88 1.43 -8.81 13.64
CA SER A 88 2.85 -8.86 13.27
C SER A 88 3.25 -7.78 12.26
N GLY A 89 2.30 -7.40 11.40
CA GLY A 89 2.48 -6.42 10.34
C GLY A 89 3.04 -7.03 9.05
N THR A 90 2.56 -6.54 7.91
CA THR A 90 3.01 -6.91 6.56
C THR A 90 3.65 -5.70 5.90
N LEU A 91 4.81 -5.86 5.26
CA LEU A 91 5.47 -4.73 4.58
C LEU A 91 4.84 -4.53 3.21
N LEU A 92 4.26 -3.36 2.96
CA LEU A 92 3.80 -2.96 1.63
C LEU A 92 4.79 -1.95 1.07
N THR A 93 5.37 -2.25 -0.09
CA THR A 93 6.33 -1.37 -0.77
C THR A 93 5.69 -0.81 -2.03
N PHE A 94 5.57 0.52 -2.09
CA PHE A 94 5.14 1.27 -3.26
C PHE A 94 6.34 1.99 -3.88
N ASP A 95 6.18 2.59 -5.05
CA ASP A 95 7.25 3.36 -5.70
C ASP A 95 7.70 4.58 -4.87
N ASP A 96 6.81 5.11 -4.03
CA ASP A 96 7.10 6.24 -3.13
C ASP A 96 7.61 5.81 -1.74
N GLY A 97 7.69 4.50 -1.48
CA GLY A 97 8.30 3.95 -0.28
C GLY A 97 7.47 2.88 0.43
N SER A 98 8.07 2.29 1.46
CA SER A 98 7.49 1.17 2.21
C SER A 98 6.71 1.62 3.45
N ARG A 99 5.60 0.93 3.73
CA ARG A 99 4.70 1.16 4.87
C ARG A 99 4.30 -0.19 5.46
N ILE A 100 4.13 -0.25 6.79
CA ILE A 100 3.70 -1.49 7.46
C ILE A 100 2.18 -1.47 7.60
N LEU A 101 1.52 -2.48 7.03
CA LEU A 101 0.10 -2.77 7.27
C LEU A 101 -0.05 -3.59 8.55
N ARG A 102 -0.73 -3.08 9.58
CA ARG A 102 -0.88 -3.77 10.86
C ARG A 102 -2.17 -3.42 11.59
N PHE A 103 -2.73 -4.40 12.30
CA PHE A 103 -3.73 -4.16 13.34
C PHE A 103 -3.06 -4.07 14.73
N ASP A 104 -3.26 -2.96 15.44
CA ASP A 104 -2.62 -2.69 16.73
C ASP A 104 -3.52 -2.87 17.96
N GLY A 105 -4.77 -3.30 17.75
CA GLY A 105 -5.78 -3.41 18.80
C GLY A 105 -6.77 -2.25 18.82
N GLU A 106 -6.40 -1.09 18.28
CA GLU A 106 -7.27 0.09 18.17
C GLU A 106 -7.82 0.24 16.74
N GLY A 107 -6.99 -0.06 15.74
CA GLY A 107 -7.39 0.01 14.35
C GLY A 107 -6.41 -0.67 13.40
N VAL A 108 -6.73 -0.59 12.12
CA VAL A 108 -5.85 -1.04 11.03
C VAL A 108 -5.09 0.18 10.53
N ASN A 109 -3.77 0.13 10.55
CA ASN A 109 -2.92 1.22 10.08
C ASN A 109 -2.05 0.74 8.91
N LEU A 110 -1.85 1.62 7.94
CA LEU A 110 -0.82 1.50 6.90
C LEU A 110 0.20 2.61 7.12
N GLY A 111 1.33 2.28 7.75
CA GLY A 111 2.26 3.30 8.24
C GLY A 111 1.59 4.17 9.31
N SER A 112 1.53 5.49 9.09
CA SER A 112 0.84 6.45 9.98
C SER A 112 -0.64 6.67 9.63
N GLN A 113 -1.11 6.14 8.50
CA GLN A 113 -2.48 6.34 8.04
C GLN A 113 -3.39 5.28 8.65
N GLN A 114 -4.46 5.71 9.34
CA GLN A 114 -5.48 4.80 9.84
C GLN A 114 -6.49 4.48 8.74
N MET A 115 -6.70 3.19 8.48
CA MET A 115 -7.61 2.68 7.47
C MET A 115 -9.01 2.43 8.06
N SER A 116 -10.03 2.57 7.22
CA SER A 116 -11.44 2.38 7.60
C SER A 116 -12.20 1.59 6.55
N GLY A 117 -13.48 1.26 6.80
CA GLY A 117 -14.35 0.63 5.80
C GLY A 117 -14.80 1.55 4.66
N PHE A 118 -14.39 2.82 4.66
CA PHE A 118 -14.65 3.75 3.57
C PHE A 118 -13.40 3.89 2.68
N PRO A 119 -13.56 3.91 1.34
CA PRO A 119 -12.46 4.18 0.43
C PRO A 119 -11.77 5.51 0.76
N ALA A 120 -10.44 5.46 0.86
CA ALA A 120 -9.60 6.63 1.05
C ALA A 120 -8.29 6.48 0.26
N VAL A 121 -7.87 7.55 -0.40
CA VAL A 121 -6.56 7.60 -1.09
C VAL A 121 -5.44 7.41 -0.06
N LEU A 122 -4.40 6.66 -0.42
CA LEU A 122 -3.26 6.47 0.49
C LEU A 122 -2.37 7.72 0.52
N ASP A 123 -1.87 8.07 1.70
CA ASP A 123 -0.98 9.21 1.89
C ASP A 123 0.35 8.97 1.17
N SER A 124 0.83 9.94 0.37
CA SER A 124 2.16 9.85 -0.23
C SER A 124 3.26 10.12 0.80
N LEU A 125 4.38 9.40 0.71
CA LEU A 125 5.54 9.65 1.58
C LEU A 125 6.41 10.82 1.08
N ASP A 126 6.29 11.18 -0.20
CA ASP A 126 6.93 12.37 -0.80
C ASP A 126 5.99 13.59 -0.85
N ALA A 127 4.93 13.62 -0.04
CA ALA A 127 4.09 14.79 0.07
C ALA A 127 4.95 15.98 0.52
N ALA A 128 5.17 16.95 -0.38
CA ALA A 128 5.73 18.24 0.01
C ALA A 128 4.92 18.77 1.20
N PRO A 129 5.56 19.27 2.27
CA PRO A 129 4.82 19.82 3.39
C PRO A 129 3.84 20.88 2.87
N PRO A 130 2.61 20.98 3.42
CA PRO A 130 1.69 22.03 3.01
C PRO A 130 2.41 23.36 3.17
N LEU A 131 2.46 24.15 2.09
CA LEU A 131 3.01 25.51 2.16
C LEU A 131 2.31 26.22 3.32
N SER A 132 3.08 26.60 4.35
CA SER A 132 2.52 27.36 5.45
C SER A 132 2.05 28.70 4.87
N SER A 133 0.87 29.19 5.27
CA SER A 133 0.40 30.52 4.86
C SER A 133 1.38 31.65 5.27
N SER A 134 2.36 31.35 6.13
CA SER A 134 3.48 32.22 6.48
C SER A 134 4.49 32.42 5.34
N ASP A 135 4.62 31.49 4.40
CA ASP A 135 5.56 31.59 3.26
C ASP A 135 5.03 32.45 2.11
N ILE A 136 3.73 32.78 2.11
CA ILE A 136 3.09 33.61 1.08
C ILE A 136 3.35 35.11 1.31
N LEU A 137 4.02 35.50 2.40
CA LEU A 137 4.24 36.90 2.77
C LEU A 137 5.68 37.41 2.56
N LEU A 138 6.38 36.96 1.52
CA LEU A 138 7.67 37.54 1.11
C LEU A 138 7.63 37.97 -0.37
N GLY A 139 6.76 38.93 -0.69
CA GLY A 139 6.69 39.44 -2.06
C GLY A 139 5.90 40.72 -2.28
N SER A 140 5.55 41.45 -1.22
CA SER A 140 4.85 42.73 -1.39
C SER A 140 5.54 43.82 -0.59
N ASN A 141 6.09 44.77 -1.35
CA ASN A 141 6.35 46.16 -0.99
C ASN A 141 7.76 46.50 -0.43
N SER A 142 8.66 46.88 -1.33
CA SER A 142 9.41 48.12 -1.11
C SER A 142 9.37 48.93 -2.40
N THR A 143 8.52 49.94 -2.36
CA THR A 143 8.42 51.07 -3.27
C THR A 143 9.78 51.74 -3.50
N ASP A 144 10.06 52.04 -4.77
CA ASP A 144 10.51 53.34 -5.25
C ASP A 144 11.13 54.29 -4.20
N PHE A 145 12.43 54.54 -4.33
CA PHE A 145 13.06 55.78 -3.86
C PHE A 145 14.27 56.13 -4.74
N GLY A 146 14.08 57.15 -5.59
CA GLY A 146 15.14 58.06 -6.03
C GLY A 146 15.69 57.85 -7.44
#